data_AF-A0A3B8REB8-F1
#
_entry.id   AF-A0A3B8REB8-F1
#
_cell.length_a   1.000
_cell.length_b   1.000
_cell.length_c   1.000
_cell.angle_alpha   90.00
_cell.angle_beta   90.00
_cell.angle_gamma   90.00
#
_symmetry.space_group_name_H-M   'P 1'
#
loop_
_entity.id
_entity.type
_entity.pdbx_description
1 polymer ?
#
loop_
_entity_poly.entity_id
_entity_poly.type
_entity_poly.pdbx_seq_one_letter_code
_entity_poly.pdbx_strand_id
1 'polypeptide(L)'
;NVGKSTLLNALLEQKLSITSRKPQTTRHQLLGIKTTQGDQILYVDTPGIHVAGKRAINRYMNRNALSVIRDVDVVIFVLDRKNWNEDDQLVEDAIQGTKAHLIIG
;
A
#
# COMPACT_ATOMS: atom_id res chain seq x y z
N ASN A 1 -1.70 -5.68 -10.60
CA ASN A 1 -2.41 -4.55 -9.96
C ASN A 1 -3.73 -5.03 -9.41
N VAL A 2 -3.78 -5.35 -8.11
CA VAL A 2 -4.96 -5.86 -7.38
C VAL A 2 -6.07 -4.81 -7.14
N GLY A 3 -5.99 -3.63 -7.76
CA GLY A 3 -7.02 -2.58 -7.60
C GLY A 3 -6.73 -1.50 -6.54
N LYS A 4 -5.55 -1.51 -5.88
CA LYS A 4 -5.15 -0.52 -4.86
C LYS A 4 -5.44 0.94 -5.24
N SER A 5 -4.97 1.39 -6.40
CA SER A 5 -5.19 2.77 -6.88
C SER A 5 -6.66 3.11 -7.12
N THR A 6 -7.47 2.14 -7.52
CA THR A 6 -8.92 2.32 -7.70
C THR A 6 -9.60 2.51 -6.36
N LEU A 7 -9.26 1.68 -5.36
CA LEU A 7 -9.77 1.79 -4.00
C LEU A 7 -9.38 3.13 -3.37
N LEU A 8 -8.12 3.53 -3.50
CA LEU A 8 -7.63 4.82 -2.97
C LEU A 8 -8.37 6.01 -3.55
N ASN A 9 -8.57 6.04 -4.88
CA ASN A 9 -9.33 7.12 -5.53
C ASN A 9 -10.79 7.15 -5.05
N ALA A 10 -11.40 6.00 -4.78
CA ALA A 10 -12.77 5.93 -4.25
C ALA A 10 -12.84 6.46 -2.80
N LEU A 11 -11.87 6.11 -1.95
CA LEU A 11 -11.81 6.57 -0.56
C LEU A 11 -11.59 8.08 -0.44
N LEU A 12 -10.70 8.62 -1.30
CA LEU A 12 -10.33 10.03 -1.32
C LEU A 12 -11.33 10.91 -2.08
N GLU A 13 -12.29 10.32 -2.80
CA GLU A 13 -13.26 11.03 -3.67
C GLU A 13 -12.59 11.99 -4.69
N GLN A 14 -11.31 11.75 -4.97
CA GLN A 14 -10.46 12.56 -5.82
C GLN A 14 -9.56 11.66 -6.67
N LYS A 15 -9.30 12.06 -7.91
CA LYS A 15 -8.46 11.30 -8.86
C LYS A 15 -6.97 11.60 -8.63
N LEU A 16 -6.46 11.27 -7.44
CA LEU A 16 -5.10 11.60 -7.00
C LEU A 16 -4.06 10.55 -7.42
N SER A 17 -4.42 9.26 -7.40
CA SER A 17 -3.51 8.20 -7.81
C SER A 17 -3.47 8.08 -9.34
N ILE A 18 -2.27 8.22 -9.92
CA ILE A 18 -2.03 7.95 -11.34
C ILE A 18 -2.34 6.46 -11.61
N THR A 19 -3.44 6.17 -12.31
CA THR A 19 -3.84 4.79 -12.68
C THR A 19 -3.05 4.27 -13.89
N SER A 20 -1.73 4.38 -13.85
CA SER A 20 -0.85 3.89 -14.92
C SER A 20 -0.55 2.40 -14.76
N ARG A 21 -0.46 1.66 -15.88
CA ARG A 21 -0.01 0.26 -15.92
C ARG A 21 1.50 0.10 -15.73
N LYS A 22 2.27 1.21 -15.69
CA LYS A 22 3.73 1.15 -15.46
C LYS A 22 3.99 0.90 -13.96
N PRO A 23 4.70 -0.18 -13.59
CA PRO A 23 5.23 -0.33 -12.23
C PRO A 23 6.10 0.88 -11.87
N GLN A 24 6.21 1.20 -10.57
CA GLN A 24 7.20 2.14 -10.01
C GLN A 24 6.92 3.66 -10.09
N THR A 25 5.66 4.10 -10.01
CA THR A 25 5.33 5.55 -10.09
C THR A 25 5.16 6.29 -8.76
N THR A 26 5.07 5.62 -7.60
CA THR A 26 4.86 6.33 -6.32
C THR A 26 6.17 6.50 -5.55
N ARG A 27 6.65 7.75 -5.45
CA ARG A 27 7.83 8.16 -4.64
C ARG A 27 7.47 8.97 -3.39
N HIS A 28 6.21 9.36 -3.22
CA HIS A 28 5.70 10.17 -2.12
C HIS A 28 4.86 9.30 -1.17
N GLN A 29 5.16 9.34 0.13
CA GLN A 29 4.50 8.48 1.14
C GLN A 29 3.09 8.95 1.50
N LEU A 30 2.79 10.26 1.41
CA LEU A 30 1.46 10.81 1.67
C LEU A 30 0.70 11.01 0.34
N LEU A 31 -0.44 10.34 0.19
CA LEU A 31 -1.31 10.45 -0.99
C LEU A 31 -2.39 11.52 -0.84
N GLY A 32 -2.93 11.67 0.37
CA GLY A 32 -4.06 12.56 0.59
C GLY A 32 -4.51 12.57 2.04
N ILE A 33 -5.29 13.59 2.37
CA ILE A 33 -5.88 13.77 3.69
C ILE A 33 -7.39 13.88 3.47
N LYS A 34 -8.17 12.97 4.07
CA LYS A 34 -9.63 13.11 4.14
C LYS A 34 -9.98 13.69 5.50
N THR A 35 -10.52 14.90 5.50
CA THR A 35 -11.01 15.54 6.73
C THR A 35 -12.51 15.34 6.82
N THR A 36 -12.97 14.87 7.98
CA THR A 36 -14.39 14.80 8.36
C THR A 36 -14.66 15.81 9.46
N GLN A 37 -15.89 15.90 9.97
CA GLN A 37 -16.21 16.88 11.02
C GLN A 37 -15.48 16.63 12.35
N GLY A 38 -15.10 15.37 12.63
CA GLY A 38 -14.41 15.00 13.88
C GLY A 38 -12.93 14.66 13.73
N ASP A 39 -12.53 14.18 12.55
CA ASP A 39 -11.24 13.49 12.39
C ASP A 39 -10.57 13.79 11.04
N GLN A 40 -9.24 13.57 10.99
CA GLN A 40 -8.47 13.58 9.75
C GLN A 40 -7.84 12.21 9.53
N ILE A 41 -8.05 11.66 8.34
CA ILE A 41 -7.47 10.38 7.92
C ILE A 41 -6.38 10.67 6.89
N LEU A 42 -5.15 10.28 7.20
CA LEU A 42 -4.02 10.36 6.31
C LEU A 42 -3.92 9.07 5.50
N TYR A 43 -4.05 9.17 4.19
CA TYR A 43 -3.88 8.04 3.28
C TYR A 43 -2.44 8.04 2.79
N VAL A 44 -1.76 6.91 3.01
CA VAL A 44 -0.39 6.67 2.57
C VAL A 44 -0.37 5.62 1.47
N ASP A 45 0.42 5.85 0.42
CA ASP A 45 0.73 4.79 -0.56
C ASP A 45 2.04 4.16 -0.16
N THR A 46 2.11 2.85 -0.32
CA THR A 46 3.38 2.15 -0.34
C THR A 46 3.57 1.52 -1.71
N PRO A 47 4.77 1.58 -2.31
CA PRO A 47 5.12 0.69 -3.41
C PRO A 47 4.77 -0.77 -3.05
N GLY A 48 4.36 -1.56 -4.04
CA GLY A 48 4.15 -2.99 -3.82
C GLY A 48 5.43 -3.62 -3.24
N ILE A 49 5.25 -4.45 -2.21
CA ILE A 49 6.32 -5.32 -1.72
C ILE A 49 6.43 -6.45 -2.73
N HIS A 50 7.63 -6.66 -3.24
CA HIS A 50 7.91 -7.70 -4.23
C HIS A 50 9.10 -8.54 -3.77
N VAL A 51 9.14 -9.81 -4.16
CA VAL A 51 10.33 -10.65 -4.01
C VAL A 51 11.54 -9.90 -4.59
N ALA A 52 12.50 -9.60 -3.74
CA ALA A 52 13.57 -8.68 -4.07
C ALA A 52 14.52 -9.29 -5.12
N GLY A 53 14.43 -8.82 -6.38
CA GLY A 53 15.51 -9.05 -7.36
C GLY A 53 16.84 -8.38 -6.95
N LYS A 54 17.96 -8.73 -7.60
CA LYS A 54 19.32 -8.24 -7.25
C LYS A 54 19.50 -6.70 -7.26
N ARG A 55 18.56 -5.94 -7.82
CA ARG A 55 18.67 -4.49 -8.01
C ARG A 55 18.48 -3.72 -6.71
N ALA A 56 19.36 -2.75 -6.44
CA ALA A 56 19.33 -1.92 -5.23
C ALA A 56 18.02 -1.14 -5.07
N ILE A 57 17.40 -0.71 -6.18
CA ILE A 57 16.14 0.03 -6.16
C ILE A 57 14.98 -0.79 -5.56
N ASN A 58 14.94 -2.09 -5.79
CA ASN A 58 13.90 -2.96 -5.24
C ASN A 58 14.04 -3.07 -3.72
N ARG A 59 15.28 -3.23 -3.22
CA ARG A 59 15.56 -3.26 -1.78
C ARG A 59 15.17 -1.95 -1.10
N TYR A 60 15.46 -0.81 -1.73
CA TYR A 60 15.06 0.50 -1.23
C TYR A 60 13.53 0.64 -1.17
N MET A 61 12.82 0.24 -2.22
CA MET A 61 11.34 0.29 -2.25
C MET A 61 10.72 -0.60 -1.17
N ASN A 62 11.20 -1.85 -1.01
CA ASN A 62 10.72 -2.75 0.03
C ASN A 62 10.98 -2.18 1.43
N ARG A 63 12.19 -1.64 1.68
CA ARG A 63 12.51 -1.02 2.99
C ARG A 63 11.56 0.12 3.33
N ASN A 64 11.22 0.97 2.35
CA ASN A 64 10.27 2.06 2.55
C ASN A 64 8.86 1.54 2.83
N ALA A 65 8.36 0.58 2.04
CA ALA A 65 7.05 -0.01 2.26
C ALA A 65 6.93 -0.64 3.65
N LEU A 66 7.93 -1.42 4.06
CA LEU A 66 7.99 -2.02 5.40
C LEU A 66 8.05 -0.97 6.52
N SER A 67 8.65 0.19 6.29
CA SER A 67 8.65 1.27 7.28
C SER A 67 7.26 1.84 7.47
N VAL A 68 6.57 2.17 6.38
CA VAL A 68 5.21 2.71 6.43
C VAL A 68 4.26 1.74 7.12
N ILE A 69 4.34 0.45 6.81
CA ILE A 69 3.50 -0.60 7.43
C ILE A 69 3.64 -0.62 8.97
N ARG A 70 4.82 -0.29 9.52
CA ARG A 70 5.03 -0.23 10.98
C ARG A 70 4.46 1.01 11.64
N ASP A 71 4.32 2.10 10.88
CA ASP A 71 3.98 3.42 11.41
C ASP A 71 2.47 3.73 11.29
N VAL A 72 1.71 2.92 10.52
CA VAL A 72 0.26 3.12 10.33
C VAL A 72 -0.58 2.43 11.39
N ASP A 73 -1.74 3.04 11.70
CA ASP A 73 -2.73 2.45 12.62
C ASP A 73 -3.60 1.37 11.94
N VAL A 74 -3.81 1.47 10.63
CA VAL A 74 -4.67 0.57 9.84
C VAL A 74 -3.99 0.21 8.53
N VAL A 75 -3.99 -1.09 8.19
CA VAL A 75 -3.54 -1.60 6.88
C VAL A 75 -4.74 -2.18 6.13
N ILE A 76 -4.93 -1.72 4.89
CA ILE A 76 -5.89 -2.30 3.95
C ILE A 76 -5.13 -3.23 3.00
N PHE A 77 -5.28 -4.53 3.21
CA PHE A 77 -4.66 -5.55 2.38
C PHE A 77 -5.63 -6.00 1.27
N VAL A 78 -5.35 -5.54 0.05
CA VAL A 78 -6.18 -5.82 -1.13
C VAL A 78 -5.57 -6.99 -1.91
N LEU A 79 -6.37 -8.02 -2.17
CA LEU A 79 -5.93 -9.27 -2.79
C LEU A 79 -6.71 -9.58 -4.08
N ASP A 80 -6.06 -10.23 -5.05
CA ASP A 80 -6.77 -10.90 -6.12
C ASP A 80 -7.19 -12.30 -5.66
N ARG A 81 -8.50 -12.49 -5.41
CA ARG A 81 -9.06 -13.77 -4.91
C ARG A 81 -8.68 -14.99 -5.74
N LYS A 82 -8.35 -14.82 -7.02
CA LYS A 82 -8.03 -15.93 -7.92
C LYS A 82 -6.54 -16.26 -7.99
N ASN A 83 -5.68 -15.41 -7.44
CA ASN A 83 -4.25 -15.53 -7.66
C ASN A 83 -3.44 -15.07 -6.45
N TRP A 84 -3.22 -16.00 -5.53
CA TRP A 84 -2.24 -15.84 -4.44
C TRP A 84 -0.84 -16.19 -4.93
N ASN A 85 0.14 -15.34 -4.64
CA ASN A 85 1.53 -15.55 -5.04
C ASN A 85 2.52 -15.17 -3.92
N GLU A 86 3.82 -15.33 -4.19
CA GLU A 86 4.89 -15.05 -3.22
C GLU A 86 4.91 -13.60 -2.73
N ASP A 87 4.52 -12.63 -3.56
CA ASP A 87 4.44 -11.23 -3.14
C ASP A 87 3.31 -11.01 -2.12
N ASP A 88 2.18 -11.73 -2.27
CA ASP A 88 1.08 -11.66 -1.31
C ASP A 88 1.49 -12.24 0.05
N GLN A 89 2.22 -13.36 0.04
CA GLN A 89 2.78 -13.94 1.28
C GLN A 89 3.75 -12.96 1.97
N LEU A 90 4.61 -12.29 1.20
CA LEU A 90 5.54 -11.30 1.77
C LEU A 90 4.82 -10.11 2.42
N VAL A 91 3.71 -9.67 1.83
CA VAL A 91 2.88 -8.61 2.40
C VAL A 91 2.19 -9.11 3.67
N GLU A 92 1.63 -10.32 3.66
CA GLU A 92 1.02 -10.92 4.83
C GLU A 92 2.01 -11.03 6.00
N ASP A 93 3.19 -11.61 5.77
CA ASP A 93 4.25 -11.76 6.77
C ASP A 93 4.68 -10.41 7.35
N ALA A 94 4.75 -9.37 6.51
CA ALA A 94 5.10 -8.02 6.93
C ALA A 94 4.02 -7.40 7.84
N ILE A 95 2.75 -7.72 7.62
CA ILE A 95 1.61 -7.18 8.39
C ILE A 95 1.45 -7.91 9.73
N GLN A 96 1.64 -9.25 9.75
CA GLN A 96 1.50 -10.07 10.96
C GLN A 96 2.40 -9.61 12.12
N GLY A 97 3.51 -8.93 11.83
CA GLY A 97 4.40 -8.35 12.83
C GLY A 97 4.01 -6.97 13.37
N THR A 98 2.88 -6.40 12.93
CA THR A 98 2.46 -5.03 13.28
C THR A 98 1.34 -5.00 14.31
N LYS A 99 1.17 -3.83 14.94
CA LYS A 99 0.01 -3.55 15.80
C LYS A 99 -1.17 -2.97 15.02
N ALA A 100 -1.01 -2.75 13.72
CA ALA A 100 -2.01 -2.12 12.88
C ALA A 100 -3.24 -3.02 12.74
N HIS A 101 -4.42 -2.43 12.67
CA HIS A 101 -5.64 -3.17 12.36
C HIS A 101 -5.64 -3.58 10.88
N LEU A 102 -5.87 -4.87 10.62
CA LEU A 102 -5.90 -5.41 9.26
C LEU A 102 -7.34 -5.48 8.72
N ILE A 103 -7.55 -4.87 7.56
CA ILE A 103 -8.77 -5.02 6.75
C ILE A 103 -8.41 -5.75 5.46
N ILE A 104 -9.08 -6.86 5.16
CA ILE A 104 -8.87 -7.66 3.94
C ILE A 104 -9.99 -7.35 2.94
N GLY A 105 -9.62 -6.97 1.72
CA GLY A 105 -10.53 -6.56 0.63
C GLY A 105 -10.36 -7.36 -0.65
#